data_AF-A0A3B8NBR8-F1
#
_entry.id   AF-A0A3B8NBR8-F1
#
_cell.length_a   1.000
_cell.length_b   1.000
_cell.length_c   1.000
_cell.angle_alpha   90.00
_cell.angle_beta   90.00
_cell.angle_gamma   90.00
#
_symmetry.space_group_name_H-M   'P 1'
#
loop_
_entity.id
_entity.type
_entity.pdbx_description
1 polymer ?
#
loop_
_entity_poly.entity_id
_entity_poly.type
_entity_poly.pdbx_seq_one_letter_code
_entity_poly.pdbx_strand_id
1 'polypeptide(L)'
;GIVSAGNGRLEIFVMKFACLSGSINKNGEIDAVTVYYDGDSENHIELSGNHKPEINGTFYIKDANLKLTGNSELNVNGLVIMHDEEGKHFAELKGTADGFVTGLFAPNSRVEMYGNSAFYGPIIAKEFDGSGGGNEGGVRYPTSLEIEHLLEIFPGKGSSTGTEEEWGE
;
A
#
# COMPACT_ATOMS: atom_id res chain seq x y z
N GLY A 1 -1.16 -18.34 8.50
CA GLY A 1 -0.32 -17.19 8.12
C GLY A 1 0.83 -17.68 7.28
N ILE A 2 1.24 -16.91 6.29
CA ILE A 2 2.46 -17.14 5.51
C ILE A 2 3.58 -16.34 6.18
N VAL A 3 4.76 -16.92 6.39
CA VAL A 3 5.90 -16.26 7.05
C VAL A 3 7.18 -16.60 6.30
N SER A 4 8.03 -15.61 6.00
CA SER A 4 9.40 -15.87 5.55
C SER A 4 10.24 -16.23 6.78
N ALA A 5 10.74 -17.46 6.85
CA ALA A 5 11.49 -17.96 8.02
C ALA A 5 13.02 -18.00 7.79
N GLY A 6 13.53 -17.36 6.72
CA GLY A 6 14.95 -17.32 6.38
C GLY A 6 15.38 -15.97 5.83
N ASN A 7 16.68 -15.81 5.57
CA ASN A 7 17.27 -14.54 5.14
C ASN A 7 17.00 -14.19 3.65
N GLY A 8 16.08 -14.91 3.01
CA GLY A 8 15.72 -14.72 1.61
C GLY A 8 14.45 -13.88 1.47
N ARG A 9 14.27 -13.29 0.28
CA ARG A 9 13.03 -12.63 -0.11
C ARG A 9 12.04 -13.67 -0.62
N LEU A 10 10.79 -13.55 -0.19
CA LEU A 10 9.67 -14.39 -0.64
C LEU A 10 8.79 -13.60 -1.59
N GLU A 11 8.69 -14.08 -2.82
CA GLU A 11 7.78 -13.54 -3.83
C GLU A 11 6.57 -14.47 -3.95
N ILE A 12 5.36 -13.91 -3.82
CA ILE A 12 4.10 -14.66 -3.86
C ILE A 12 3.30 -14.17 -5.06
N PHE A 13 3.00 -15.05 -6.01
CA PHE A 13 2.17 -14.73 -7.17
C PHE A 13 0.75 -15.24 -6.95
N VAL A 14 -0.22 -14.34 -7.04
CA VAL A 14 -1.63 -14.62 -6.75
C VAL A 14 -2.50 -14.22 -7.93
N MET A 15 -3.25 -15.17 -8.48
CA MET A 15 -4.22 -14.91 -9.56
C MET A 15 -5.64 -14.67 -9.05
N LYS A 16 -5.94 -15.07 -7.80
CA LYS A 16 -7.24 -14.87 -7.16
C LYS A 16 -7.02 -14.50 -5.71
N PHE A 17 -7.45 -13.31 -5.35
CA PHE A 17 -7.35 -12.81 -3.99
C PHE A 17 -8.76 -12.68 -3.42
N ALA A 18 -9.18 -13.66 -2.63
CA ALA A 18 -10.40 -13.56 -1.84
C ALA A 18 -10.03 -13.12 -0.43
N CYS A 19 -10.83 -12.20 0.13
CA CYS A 19 -10.70 -11.59 1.45
C CYS A 19 -9.78 -12.33 2.44
N LEU A 20 -8.66 -11.69 2.81
CA LEU A 20 -7.66 -12.30 3.67
C LEU A 20 -8.17 -12.35 5.12
N SER A 21 -8.37 -13.56 5.64
CA SER A 21 -8.51 -13.81 7.08
C SER A 21 -7.23 -14.45 7.60
N GLY A 22 -6.29 -13.63 8.06
CA GLY A 22 -5.00 -14.08 8.56
C GLY A 22 -3.86 -13.13 8.27
N SER A 23 -2.63 -13.63 8.41
CA SER A 23 -1.44 -12.81 8.27
C SER A 23 -0.49 -13.25 7.15
N ILE A 24 0.15 -12.26 6.53
CA ILE A 24 1.29 -12.39 5.64
C ILE A 24 2.47 -11.69 6.32
N ASN A 25 3.52 -12.47 6.56
CA ASN A 25 4.78 -12.01 7.15
C ASN A 25 4.65 -11.31 8.50
N LYS A 26 3.72 -11.78 9.35
CA LYS A 26 3.54 -11.24 10.70
C LYS A 26 4.88 -11.19 11.44
N ASN A 27 5.22 -10.01 11.97
CA ASN A 27 6.47 -9.73 12.69
C ASN A 27 7.76 -9.99 11.89
N GLY A 28 7.69 -10.21 10.57
CA GLY A 28 8.86 -10.32 9.71
C GLY A 28 9.35 -8.95 9.25
N GLU A 29 10.46 -8.90 8.51
CA GLU A 29 10.95 -7.66 7.90
C GLU A 29 10.02 -7.20 6.76
N ILE A 30 9.76 -5.89 6.70
CA ILE A 30 8.81 -5.26 5.76
C ILE A 30 9.22 -5.41 4.28
N ASP A 31 10.51 -5.65 3.99
CA ASP A 31 11.05 -5.86 2.63
C ASP A 31 11.24 -7.36 2.28
N ALA A 32 10.97 -8.27 3.22
CA ALA A 32 11.20 -9.70 3.04
C ALA A 32 10.13 -10.40 2.20
N VAL A 33 8.93 -9.81 2.07
CA VAL A 33 7.81 -10.42 1.34
C VAL A 33 7.23 -9.43 0.32
N THR A 34 7.14 -9.88 -0.93
CA THR A 34 6.40 -9.18 -1.98
C THR A 34 5.28 -10.06 -2.51
N VAL A 35 4.07 -9.54 -2.57
CA VAL A 35 2.91 -10.21 -3.16
C VAL A 35 2.58 -9.54 -4.47
N TYR A 36 2.64 -10.30 -5.56
CA TYR A 36 2.21 -9.90 -6.89
C TYR A 36 0.81 -10.43 -7.14
N TYR A 37 -0.13 -9.52 -7.32
CA TYR A 37 -1.48 -9.84 -7.74
C TYR A 37 -1.67 -9.36 -9.19
N ASP A 38 -1.96 -10.31 -10.07
CA ASP A 38 -2.35 -10.05 -11.44
C ASP A 38 -3.85 -10.34 -11.54
N GLY A 39 -4.65 -9.27 -11.39
CA GLY A 39 -6.10 -9.36 -11.37
C GLY A 39 -6.72 -9.21 -12.75
N ASP A 40 -8.04 -9.36 -12.82
CA ASP A 40 -8.84 -8.83 -13.91
C ASP A 40 -9.70 -7.68 -13.39
N SER A 41 -10.25 -6.87 -14.30
CA SER A 41 -11.03 -5.68 -13.95
C SER A 41 -12.28 -5.96 -13.12
N GLU A 42 -12.77 -7.21 -13.10
CA GLU A 42 -13.91 -7.61 -12.28
C GLU A 42 -13.49 -8.02 -10.86
N ASN A 43 -12.24 -8.44 -10.66
CA ASN A 43 -11.70 -8.86 -9.38
C ASN A 43 -11.00 -7.71 -8.65
N HIS A 44 -11.66 -7.15 -7.64
CA HIS A 44 -11.02 -6.22 -6.71
C HIS A 44 -10.27 -6.99 -5.61
N ILE A 45 -9.16 -6.42 -5.13
CA ILE A 45 -8.58 -6.82 -3.85
C ILE A 45 -9.38 -6.14 -2.75
N GLU A 46 -9.95 -6.92 -1.84
CA GLU A 46 -10.58 -6.40 -0.63
C GLU A 46 -9.82 -6.86 0.62
N LEU A 47 -9.27 -5.90 1.35
CA LEU A 47 -8.74 -6.10 2.69
C LEU A 47 -9.67 -5.40 3.66
N SER A 48 -10.45 -6.19 4.41
CA SER A 48 -11.41 -5.65 5.36
C SER A 48 -11.04 -5.96 6.80
N GLY A 49 -11.16 -4.94 7.67
CA GLY A 49 -10.89 -5.06 9.11
C GLY A 49 -11.72 -6.15 9.79
N ASN A 50 -12.91 -6.48 9.27
CA ASN A 50 -13.73 -7.60 9.76
C ASN A 50 -13.00 -8.95 9.74
N HIS A 51 -12.00 -9.10 8.87
CA HIS A 51 -11.21 -10.32 8.73
C HIS A 51 -9.83 -10.21 9.39
N LYS A 52 -9.55 -9.06 10.02
CA LYS A 52 -8.31 -8.73 10.73
C LYS A 52 -7.04 -9.08 9.94
N PRO A 53 -6.94 -8.71 8.66
CA PRO A 53 -5.75 -9.01 7.88
C PRO A 53 -4.55 -8.27 8.45
N GLU A 54 -3.43 -8.98 8.54
CA GLU A 54 -2.14 -8.42 8.96
C GLU A 54 -1.10 -8.70 7.89
N ILE A 55 -0.65 -7.66 7.20
CA ILE A 55 0.31 -7.78 6.10
C ILE A 55 1.53 -6.96 6.46
N ASN A 56 2.71 -7.56 6.39
CA ASN A 56 3.97 -6.86 6.49
C ASN A 56 4.81 -7.11 5.24
N GLY A 57 4.81 -6.20 4.29
CA GLY A 57 5.38 -6.49 2.98
C GLY A 57 5.00 -5.49 1.90
N THR A 58 5.48 -5.75 0.69
CA THR A 58 5.05 -5.03 -0.51
C THR A 58 3.90 -5.77 -1.19
N PHE A 59 2.86 -5.05 -1.58
CA PHE A 59 1.75 -5.53 -2.40
C PHE A 59 1.80 -4.83 -3.75
N TYR A 60 2.09 -5.60 -4.80
CA TYR A 60 2.01 -5.15 -6.18
C TYR A 60 0.70 -5.65 -6.80
N ILE A 61 -0.11 -4.72 -7.29
CA ILE A 61 -1.46 -4.95 -7.80
C ILE A 61 -1.46 -4.51 -9.26
N LYS A 62 -1.65 -5.44 -10.17
CA LYS A 62 -1.75 -5.17 -11.61
C LYS A 62 -3.22 -5.18 -12.04
N ASP A 63 -3.61 -4.12 -12.75
CA ASP A 63 -4.87 -3.95 -13.47
C ASP A 63 -6.11 -4.39 -12.67
N ALA A 64 -6.16 -3.95 -11.41
CA ALA A 64 -7.24 -4.29 -10.48
C ALA A 64 -7.56 -3.16 -9.51
N ASN A 65 -8.79 -3.13 -9.04
CA ASN A 65 -9.22 -2.20 -8.01
C ASN A 65 -8.72 -2.64 -6.63
N LEU A 66 -8.39 -1.69 -5.78
CA LEU A 66 -8.01 -1.92 -4.39
C LEU A 66 -9.08 -1.35 -3.46
N LYS A 67 -9.51 -2.14 -2.48
CA LYS A 67 -10.41 -1.69 -1.41
C LYS A 67 -9.80 -2.03 -0.06
N LEU A 68 -9.46 -1.00 0.70
CA LEU A 68 -9.01 -1.09 2.07
C LEU A 68 -10.14 -0.60 2.97
N THR A 69 -10.92 -1.54 3.52
CA THR A 69 -12.19 -1.27 4.22
C THR A 69 -12.14 -1.76 5.66
N GLY A 70 -11.58 -0.96 6.57
CA GLY A 70 -11.27 -1.42 7.93
C GLY A 70 -11.76 -0.51 9.05
N ASN A 71 -11.99 -1.11 10.20
CA ASN A 71 -11.79 -0.46 11.49
C ASN A 71 -10.33 -0.71 11.94
N SER A 72 -10.01 -0.37 13.19
CA SER A 72 -8.71 -0.52 13.85
C SER A 72 -8.04 -1.91 13.75
N GLU A 73 -8.68 -2.88 13.12
CA GLU A 73 -8.20 -4.24 12.97
C GLU A 73 -7.59 -4.53 11.58
N LEU A 74 -7.60 -3.57 10.65
CA LEU A 74 -6.83 -3.64 9.39
C LEU A 74 -5.40 -3.16 9.61
N ASN A 75 -4.43 -4.08 9.50
CA ASN A 75 -3.00 -3.76 9.67
C ASN A 75 -2.20 -4.11 8.42
N VAL A 76 -1.84 -3.10 7.62
CA VAL A 76 -0.97 -3.25 6.44
C VAL A 76 0.24 -2.38 6.66
N ASN A 77 1.40 -3.01 6.87
CA ASN A 77 2.69 -2.36 6.99
C ASN A 77 3.50 -2.63 5.73
N GLY A 78 3.91 -1.58 5.03
CA GLY A 78 4.72 -1.67 3.82
C GLY A 78 4.17 -0.85 2.66
N LEU A 79 4.54 -1.27 1.45
CA LEU A 79 4.19 -0.56 0.21
C LEU A 79 3.01 -1.23 -0.47
N VAL A 80 2.08 -0.41 -0.96
CA VAL A 80 1.08 -0.85 -1.92
C VAL A 80 1.33 -0.14 -3.24
N ILE A 81 1.51 -0.90 -4.30
CA ILE A 81 1.84 -0.41 -5.64
C ILE A 81 0.75 -0.89 -6.58
N MET A 82 0.03 0.05 -7.19
CA MET A 82 -0.96 -0.21 -8.22
C MET A 82 -0.39 0.16 -9.58
N HIS A 83 -0.30 -0.84 -10.45
CA HIS A 83 0.00 -0.68 -11.86
C HIS A 83 -1.30 -0.80 -12.63
N ASP A 84 -1.72 0.32 -13.22
CA ASP A 84 -2.95 0.47 -13.98
C ASP A 84 -2.58 1.02 -15.36
N GLU A 85 -2.55 0.14 -16.36
CA GLU A 85 -2.11 0.51 -17.72
C GLU A 85 -3.11 1.43 -18.41
N GLU A 86 -4.40 1.22 -18.16
CA GLU A 86 -5.48 1.92 -18.86
C GLU A 86 -6.04 3.12 -18.08
N GLY A 87 -5.63 3.31 -16.82
CA GLY A 87 -6.12 4.36 -15.93
C GLY A 87 -7.59 4.16 -15.54
N LYS A 88 -8.05 2.91 -15.48
CA LYS A 88 -9.46 2.54 -15.23
C LYS A 88 -9.69 2.04 -13.80
N HIS A 89 -8.63 1.79 -13.05
CA HIS A 89 -8.70 1.24 -11.72
C HIS A 89 -8.62 2.33 -10.66
N PHE A 90 -9.09 1.98 -9.47
CA PHE A 90 -9.13 2.90 -8.35
C PHE A 90 -8.74 2.20 -7.04
N ALA A 91 -8.27 3.00 -6.08
CA ALA A 91 -8.13 2.60 -4.70
C ALA A 91 -9.22 3.29 -3.86
N GLU A 92 -9.97 2.52 -3.07
CA GLU A 92 -10.90 3.02 -2.08
C GLU A 92 -10.36 2.75 -0.68
N LEU A 93 -10.21 3.81 0.12
CA LEU A 93 -9.79 3.78 1.51
C LEU A 93 -10.98 4.17 2.39
N LYS A 94 -11.47 3.24 3.21
CA LYS A 94 -12.65 3.45 4.05
C LYS A 94 -12.44 2.94 5.47
N GLY A 95 -12.71 3.82 6.43
CA GLY A 95 -12.58 3.54 7.86
C GLY A 95 -11.14 3.55 8.37
N THR A 96 -10.96 3.48 9.68
CA THR A 96 -9.67 3.69 10.36
C THR A 96 -8.81 2.44 10.23
N ALA A 97 -7.82 2.41 9.33
CA ALA A 97 -6.75 1.43 9.44
C ALA A 97 -5.81 1.91 10.58
N ASP A 98 -5.65 1.10 11.62
CA ASP A 98 -4.62 1.35 12.64
C ASP A 98 -3.21 0.97 12.14
N GLY A 99 -3.13 0.30 10.98
CA GLY A 99 -1.88 -0.10 10.33
C GLY A 99 -1.14 1.04 9.64
N PHE A 100 0.19 1.01 9.77
CA PHE A 100 1.11 1.96 9.16
C PHE A 100 1.39 1.57 7.71
N VAL A 101 0.54 1.97 6.75
CA VAL A 101 0.88 1.79 5.34
C VAL A 101 1.98 2.77 4.96
N THR A 102 3.24 2.30 4.97
CA THR A 102 4.43 3.09 4.63
C THR A 102 4.34 3.81 3.28
N GLY A 103 3.49 3.37 2.34
CA GLY A 103 3.07 4.20 1.21
C GLY A 103 2.13 3.53 0.22
N LEU A 104 1.34 4.33 -0.49
CA LEU A 104 0.48 3.93 -1.60
C LEU A 104 0.94 4.61 -2.90
N PHE A 105 1.38 3.84 -3.88
CA PHE A 105 1.82 4.28 -5.19
C PHE A 105 0.83 3.81 -6.25
N ALA A 106 0.01 4.71 -6.76
CA ALA A 106 -1.02 4.46 -7.75
C ALA A 106 -1.05 5.57 -8.83
N PRO A 107 0.08 5.82 -9.54
CA PRO A 107 0.28 7.04 -10.33
C PRO A 107 -0.68 7.22 -11.51
N ASN A 108 -1.35 6.15 -11.96
CA ASN A 108 -2.34 6.20 -13.04
C ASN A 108 -3.79 6.06 -12.55
N SER A 109 -4.01 5.79 -11.27
CA SER A 109 -5.31 5.48 -10.70
C SER A 109 -5.83 6.62 -9.83
N ARG A 110 -7.16 6.69 -9.68
CA ARG A 110 -7.81 7.57 -8.71
C ARG A 110 -7.76 6.91 -7.34
N VAL A 111 -7.43 7.68 -6.30
CA VAL A 111 -7.51 7.26 -4.90
C VAL A 111 -8.61 8.05 -4.22
N GLU A 112 -9.55 7.33 -3.64
CA GLU A 112 -10.71 7.86 -2.93
C GLU A 112 -10.61 7.51 -1.45
N MET A 113 -10.77 8.50 -0.57
CA MET A 113 -10.68 8.32 0.87
C MET A 113 -11.89 8.94 1.58
N TYR A 114 -12.70 8.10 2.23
CA TYR A 114 -14.00 8.51 2.79
C TYR A 114 -14.26 7.93 4.19
N GLY A 115 -15.13 8.60 4.96
CA GLY A 115 -15.51 8.19 6.31
C GLY A 115 -14.51 8.65 7.39
N ASN A 116 -14.29 7.84 8.43
CA ASN A 116 -13.30 8.14 9.48
C ASN A 116 -11.92 7.52 9.17
N SER A 117 -11.55 7.50 7.90
CA SER A 117 -10.31 6.88 7.45
C SER A 117 -9.08 7.69 7.82
N ALA A 118 -8.05 7.00 8.27
CA ALA A 118 -6.70 7.51 8.45
C ALA A 118 -5.75 6.69 7.59
N PHE A 119 -4.80 7.36 6.94
CA PHE A 119 -3.72 6.72 6.18
C PHE A 119 -2.39 7.29 6.64
N TYR A 120 -1.43 6.43 7.00
CA TYR A 120 -0.15 6.84 7.59
C TYR A 120 1.00 6.61 6.62
N GLY A 121 1.19 7.55 5.69
CA GLY A 121 2.25 7.49 4.70
C GLY A 121 1.96 8.35 3.47
N PRO A 122 2.90 8.43 2.53
CA PRO A 122 2.68 9.05 1.23
C PRO A 122 1.62 8.31 0.41
N ILE A 123 0.77 9.10 -0.25
CA ILE A 123 -0.10 8.66 -1.34
C ILE A 123 0.36 9.37 -2.61
N ILE A 124 0.78 8.61 -3.62
CA ILE A 124 1.10 9.12 -4.95
C ILE A 124 0.04 8.58 -5.90
N ALA A 125 -0.83 9.46 -6.39
CA ALA A 125 -1.97 9.08 -7.23
C ALA A 125 -2.11 10.01 -8.43
N LYS A 126 -2.81 9.56 -9.48
CA LYS A 126 -3.22 10.44 -10.59
C LYS A 126 -4.15 11.53 -10.09
N GLU A 127 -5.14 11.10 -9.30
CA GLU A 127 -6.15 11.94 -8.68
C GLU A 127 -6.38 11.45 -7.25
N PHE A 128 -6.51 12.38 -6.31
CA PHE A 128 -6.83 12.08 -4.92
C PHE A 128 -8.07 12.87 -4.51
N ASP A 129 -9.09 12.15 -4.04
CA ASP A 129 -10.33 12.73 -3.52
C ASP A 129 -10.58 12.23 -2.09
N GLY A 130 -10.28 13.08 -1.12
CA GLY A 130 -10.45 12.80 0.29
C GLY A 130 -11.58 13.62 0.89
N SER A 131 -12.68 12.98 1.29
CA SER A 131 -13.74 13.63 2.09
C SER A 131 -13.93 13.00 3.48
N GLY A 132 -13.04 12.08 3.87
CA GLY A 132 -13.00 11.47 5.20
C GLY A 132 -12.00 12.11 6.18
N GLY A 133 -12.29 12.03 7.48
CA GLY A 133 -11.36 12.47 8.52
C GLY A 133 -11.95 12.60 9.92
N GLY A 134 -13.10 13.26 10.09
CA GLY A 134 -13.49 13.68 11.45
C GLY A 134 -12.32 14.40 12.16
N ASN A 135 -12.22 14.33 13.49
CA ASN A 135 -11.12 14.96 14.23
C ASN A 135 -9.79 14.18 14.18
N GLU A 136 -9.79 12.92 13.73
CA GLU A 136 -8.65 11.98 13.89
C GLU A 136 -8.25 11.21 12.61
N GLY A 137 -8.87 11.49 11.47
CA GLY A 137 -8.58 10.87 10.18
C GLY A 137 -7.91 11.84 9.20
N GLY A 138 -7.63 11.35 8.00
CA GLY A 138 -6.85 12.05 6.97
C GLY A 138 -5.55 11.33 6.62
N VAL A 139 -4.79 11.92 5.69
CA VAL A 139 -3.43 11.47 5.36
C VAL A 139 -2.46 12.05 6.39
N ARG A 140 -1.71 11.19 7.06
CA ARG A 140 -0.78 11.52 8.13
C ARG A 140 0.63 11.11 7.72
N TYR A 141 1.57 12.01 7.95
CA TYR A 141 2.98 11.77 7.70
C TYR A 141 3.71 11.64 9.04
N PRO A 142 4.62 10.68 9.20
CA PRO A 142 5.44 10.60 10.39
C PRO A 142 6.25 11.89 10.56
N THR A 143 6.33 12.40 11.78
CA THR A 143 7.06 13.63 12.11
C THR A 143 8.57 13.41 12.28
N SER A 144 9.00 12.15 12.33
CA SER A 144 10.40 11.74 12.29
C SER A 144 10.62 10.68 11.22
N LEU A 145 11.71 10.83 10.47
CA LEU A 145 12.24 9.80 9.60
C LEU A 145 12.99 8.79 10.46
N GLU A 146 12.36 7.67 10.79
CA GLU A 146 13.05 6.53 11.34
C GLU A 146 13.58 5.67 10.18
N ILE A 147 14.88 5.42 10.15
CA ILE A 147 15.58 4.73 9.04
C ILE A 147 15.00 3.32 8.81
N GLU A 148 14.47 2.69 9.86
CA GLU A 148 13.79 1.39 9.79
C GLU A 148 12.46 1.40 9.01
N HIS A 149 11.91 2.58 8.71
CA HIS A 149 10.75 2.75 7.83
C HIS A 149 11.13 3.13 6.39
N LEU A 150 12.42 3.28 6.08
CA LEU A 150 12.87 3.51 4.70
C LEU A 150 12.79 2.19 3.92
N LEU A 151 11.80 2.11 3.06
CA LEU A 151 11.67 1.04 2.09
C LEU A 151 12.48 1.40 0.84
N GLU A 152 13.42 0.52 0.45
CA GLU A 152 13.99 0.57 -0.89
C GLU A 152 12.89 0.19 -1.90
N ILE A 153 12.27 1.18 -2.51
CA ILE A 153 11.27 0.99 -3.57
C ILE A 153 11.99 0.56 -4.83
N PHE A 154 12.21 -0.75 -4.99
CA PHE A 154 12.92 -1.43 -6.07
C PHE A 154 14.30 -0.81 -6.42
N PRO A 155 15.37 -1.61 -6.57
CA PRO A 155 16.52 -1.17 -7.33
C PRO A 155 16.12 -1.14 -8.81
N GLY A 156 15.30 -0.17 -9.21
CA GLY A 156 15.29 0.29 -10.58
C GLY A 156 16.73 0.66 -10.89
N LYS A 157 17.28 0.17 -12.00
CA LYS A 157 18.57 0.65 -12.52
C LYS A 157 18.39 2.10 -12.98
N GLY A 158 18.10 3.00 -12.06
CA GLY A 158 17.97 4.42 -12.34
C GLY A 158 19.27 4.87 -12.98
N SER A 159 19.24 5.19 -14.26
CA SER A 159 20.31 6.00 -14.83
C SER A 159 20.03 7.42 -14.36
N SER A 160 20.76 7.87 -13.34
CA SER A 160 20.78 9.27 -12.97
C SER A 160 21.48 10.06 -14.08
N THR A 161 20.69 10.65 -14.98
CA THR A 161 21.10 11.83 -15.73
C THR A 161 20.27 13.01 -15.22
N GLY A 162 20.39 13.30 -13.93
CA GLY A 162 19.88 14.53 -13.33
C GLY A 162 21.06 15.47 -13.14
N THR A 163 21.12 16.54 -13.92
CA THR A 163 21.95 17.70 -13.59
C THR A 163 21.28 18.38 -12.39
N GLU A 164 22.01 18.52 -11.29
CA GLU A 164 21.60 19.36 -10.16
C GLU A 164 21.44 20.79 -10.68
N GLU A 165 20.21 21.29 -10.70
CA GLU A 165 19.95 22.72 -10.84
C GLU A 165 19.88 23.28 -9.41
N GLU A 166 20.99 23.87 -8.97
CA GLU A 166 21.06 24.69 -7.77
C GLU A 166 20.12 25.88 -7.96
N TRP A 167 19.01 25.92 -7.21
CA TRP A 167 18.23 27.14 -7.06
C TRP A 167 18.96 28.03 -6.06
N GLY A 168 19.68 29.01 -6.60
CA GLY A 168 20.35 30.07 -5.85
C GLY A 168 19.37 31.08 -5.22
N GLU A 169 19.78 31.55 -4.04
CA GLU A 169 19.30 32.62 -3.13
C GLU A 169 17.93 33.30 -3.34
#